data_AF-W2TY69-F1
#
_entry.id   AF-W2TY69-F1
#
_cell.length_a   1.000
_cell.length_b   1.000
_cell.length_c   1.000
_cell.angle_alpha   90.00
_cell.angle_beta   90.00
_cell.angle_gamma   90.00
#
_symmetry.space_group_name_H-M   'P 1'
#
loop_
_entity.id
_entity.type
_entity.pdbx_description
1 polymer ?
#
loop_
_entity_poly.entity_id
_entity_poly.type
_entity_poly.pdbx_seq_one_letter_code
_entity_poly.pdbx_strand_id
1 'polypeptide(L)'
;MIFPENFGEGFSAVQAKHVRHLIEWMLKPDPTERPTAEQLLRDDHVPLVDIEDKQFKKIFTQAQKTRNRLYHWMVNALGKEVLPAARAYCYDQGICKEKFTCSRDIYVARLMDELASILRMHAFVPLNTHLLVPQSKIALDSCKSMYSKPAAMVDPHGYVTMLPVQDVHPSEEWECSVDCVGLATSASTLSADLLTVVSEIPYKILPEYKCTLSIGHMSLIEAALIHAGIKNEKKEIVLESMQSRELNFSIF
;
A
#
# COMPACT_ATOMS: atom_id res chain seq x y z
N MET A 1 -24.62 46.46 7.59
CA MET A 1 -25.00 45.53 6.50
C MET A 1 -26.53 45.43 6.52
N ILE A 2 -27.19 45.40 5.35
CA ILE A 2 -28.66 45.29 5.28
C ILE A 2 -28.98 43.88 4.79
N PHE A 3 -29.72 43.11 5.59
CA PHE A 3 -30.24 41.81 5.16
C PHE A 3 -31.50 42.02 4.32
N PRO A 4 -31.73 41.22 3.26
CA PRO A 4 -32.96 41.29 2.48
C PRO A 4 -34.19 40.95 3.35
N GLU A 5 -35.36 41.48 3.00
CA GLU A 5 -36.60 41.31 3.78
C GLU A 5 -37.03 39.83 3.93
N ASN A 6 -36.66 38.99 2.97
CA ASN A 6 -36.93 37.55 2.99
C ASN A 6 -35.85 36.73 3.73
N PHE A 7 -34.88 37.37 4.39
CA PHE A 7 -33.83 36.67 5.12
C PHE A 7 -34.40 35.95 6.35
N GLY A 8 -34.41 34.62 6.31
CA GLY A 8 -34.98 33.80 7.38
C GLY A 8 -36.23 33.00 6.97
N GLU A 9 -36.70 33.12 5.72
CA GLU A 9 -37.83 32.35 5.20
C GLU A 9 -37.52 30.84 5.26
N GLY A 10 -38.26 30.09 6.08
CA GLY A 10 -38.03 28.66 6.35
C GLY A 10 -37.19 28.33 7.59
N PHE A 11 -36.65 29.32 8.30
CA PHE A 11 -35.92 29.13 9.57
C PHE A 11 -36.81 29.38 10.80
N SER A 12 -36.45 28.81 11.94
CA SER A 12 -36.97 29.29 13.23
C SER A 12 -36.45 30.71 13.52
N ALA A 13 -37.25 31.56 14.16
CA ALA A 13 -36.88 32.94 14.51
C ALA A 13 -35.56 33.02 15.31
N VAL A 14 -35.27 32.00 16.12
CA VAL A 14 -34.01 31.88 16.88
C VAL A 14 -32.82 31.62 15.94
N GLN A 15 -32.97 30.69 14.99
CA GLN A 15 -31.94 30.37 14.00
C GLN A 15 -31.64 31.55 13.08
N ALA A 16 -32.67 32.25 12.61
CA ALA A 16 -32.50 33.43 11.76
C ALA A 16 -31.70 34.54 12.48
N LYS A 17 -31.94 34.74 13.78
CA LYS A 17 -31.19 35.70 14.61
C LYS A 17 -29.72 35.28 14.79
N HIS A 18 -29.48 33.98 15.02
CA HIS A 18 -28.14 33.42 15.21
C HIS A 18 -27.29 33.54 13.94
N VAL A 19 -27.84 33.12 12.78
CA VAL A 19 -27.15 33.21 11.49
C VAL A 19 -26.86 34.66 11.11
N ARG A 20 -27.78 35.59 11.41
CA ARG A 20 -27.58 37.03 11.20
C ARG A 20 -26.37 37.56 11.97
N HIS A 21 -26.27 37.21 13.26
CA HIS A 21 -25.14 37.60 14.10
C HIS A 21 -23.80 37.08 13.57
N LEU A 22 -23.74 35.80 13.19
CA LEU A 22 -22.52 35.19 12.63
C LEU A 22 -22.07 35.87 11.34
N ILE A 23 -23.00 36.16 10.43
CA ILE A 23 -22.71 36.85 9.16
C ILE A 23 -22.21 38.28 9.42
N GLU A 24 -22.84 39.01 10.34
CA GLU A 24 -22.41 40.36 10.73
C GLU A 24 -21.01 40.37 11.36
N TRP A 25 -20.67 39.33 12.12
CA TRP A 25 -19.37 39.19 12.76
C TRP A 25 -18.29 38.83 11.73
N MET A 26 -18.58 37.89 10.82
CA MET A 26 -17.66 37.47 9.74
C MET A 26 -17.41 38.59 8.71
N LEU A 27 -18.38 39.48 8.50
CA LEU A 27 -18.33 40.53 7.48
C LEU A 27 -18.09 41.93 8.05
N LYS A 28 -17.39 42.03 9.18
CA LYS A 28 -16.95 43.33 9.72
C LYS A 28 -16.07 44.08 8.69
N PRO A 29 -16.23 45.41 8.56
CA PRO A 29 -15.47 46.21 7.59
C PRO A 29 -13.96 46.13 7.82
N ASP A 30 -13.53 46.18 9.07
CA ASP A 30 -12.14 45.99 9.48
C ASP A 30 -11.80 44.48 9.56
N PRO A 31 -10.78 44.00 8.82
CA PRO A 31 -10.32 42.61 8.90
C PRO A 31 -9.87 42.17 10.29
N THR A 32 -9.37 43.09 11.13
CA THR A 32 -8.86 42.76 12.47
C THR A 32 -9.99 42.50 13.47
N GLU A 33 -11.20 42.99 13.20
CA GLU A 33 -12.40 42.77 14.00
C GLU A 33 -13.17 41.49 13.62
N ARG A 34 -12.74 40.80 12.56
CA ARG A 34 -13.36 39.55 12.12
C ARG A 34 -12.93 38.40 13.03
N PRO A 35 -13.81 37.42 13.30
CA PRO A 35 -13.44 36.25 14.06
C PRO A 35 -12.38 35.42 13.34
N THR A 36 -11.47 34.86 14.12
CA THR A 36 -10.65 33.72 13.67
C THR A 36 -11.52 32.46 13.57
N ALA A 37 -11.09 31.49 12.76
CA ALA A 37 -11.80 30.20 12.63
C ALA A 37 -12.01 29.51 13.98
N GLU A 38 -11.04 29.62 14.89
CA GLU A 38 -11.12 29.04 16.23
C GLU A 38 -12.14 29.76 17.13
N GLN A 39 -12.22 31.09 17.06
CA GLN A 39 -13.23 31.87 17.80
C GLN A 39 -14.64 31.58 17.30
N LEU A 40 -14.80 31.40 15.98
CA LEU A 40 -16.07 31.06 15.37
C LEU A 40 -16.55 29.67 15.81
N LEU A 41 -15.67 28.67 15.79
CA LEU A 41 -16.00 27.29 16.18
C LEU A 41 -16.32 27.11 17.67
N ARG A 42 -15.92 28.07 18.53
CA ARG A 42 -16.23 28.08 19.97
C ARG A 42 -17.49 28.86 20.32
N ASP A 43 -18.10 29.54 19.34
CA ASP A 43 -19.29 30.36 19.59
C ASP A 43 -20.55 29.50 19.72
N ASP A 44 -21.36 29.78 20.75
CA ASP A 44 -22.58 29.03 21.07
C ASP A 44 -23.65 29.09 19.97
N HIS A 45 -23.56 30.06 19.04
CA HIS A 45 -24.50 30.24 17.94
C HIS A 45 -24.11 29.46 16.69
N VAL A 46 -22.86 28.95 16.61
CA VAL A 46 -22.50 27.98 15.57
C VAL A 46 -23.12 26.65 16.01
N PRO A 47 -24.06 26.08 15.23
CA PRO A 47 -24.63 24.79 15.56
C PRO A 47 -23.47 23.78 15.60
N LEU A 48 -23.11 23.34 16.81
CA LEU A 48 -22.10 22.33 16.99
C LEU A 48 -22.58 21.09 16.25
N VAL A 49 -21.84 20.72 15.21
CA VAL A 49 -22.02 19.49 14.41
C VAL A 49 -21.91 18.23 15.29
N ASP A 50 -21.66 18.39 16.59
CA ASP A 50 -21.69 17.38 17.65
C ASP A 50 -22.86 16.38 17.58
N ILE A 51 -24.06 16.82 17.18
CA ILE A 51 -25.22 15.92 17.07
C ILE A 51 -25.01 14.95 15.90
N GLU A 52 -24.59 15.45 14.75
CA GLU A 52 -24.28 14.65 13.56
C GLU A 52 -23.05 13.78 13.82
N ASP A 53 -22.02 14.30 14.48
CA ASP A 53 -20.80 13.56 14.84
C ASP A 53 -21.09 12.42 15.81
N LYS A 54 -21.90 12.65 16.86
CA LYS A 54 -22.29 11.60 17.81
C LYS A 54 -23.19 10.55 17.14
N GLN A 55 -24.11 10.98 16.29
CA GLN A 55 -24.95 10.06 15.51
C GLN A 55 -24.12 9.24 14.52
N PHE A 56 -23.21 9.89 13.79
CA PHE A 56 -22.30 9.26 12.85
C PHE A 56 -21.38 8.25 13.56
N LYS A 57 -20.74 8.65 14.67
CA LYS A 57 -19.92 7.74 15.50
C LYS A 57 -20.72 6.54 15.97
N LYS A 58 -21.99 6.72 16.37
CA LYS A 58 -22.87 5.63 16.80
C LYS A 58 -23.23 4.70 15.64
N ILE A 59 -23.59 5.25 14.48
CA ILE A 59 -23.90 4.48 13.26
C ILE A 59 -22.66 3.70 12.81
N PHE A 60 -21.49 4.34 12.78
CA PHE A 60 -20.22 3.74 12.39
C PHE A 60 -19.84 2.59 13.33
N THR A 61 -19.86 2.82 14.64
CA THR A 61 -19.56 1.80 15.66
C THR A 61 -20.52 0.61 15.55
N GLN A 62 -21.81 0.88 15.33
CA GLN A 62 -22.82 -0.17 15.18
C GLN A 62 -22.62 -0.99 13.90
N ALA A 63 -22.33 -0.32 12.78
CA ALA A 63 -22.07 -0.98 11.51
C ALA A 63 -20.78 -1.82 11.57
N GLN A 64 -19.71 -1.30 12.19
CA GLN A 64 -18.46 -2.03 12.38
C GLN A 64 -18.65 -3.30 13.22
N LYS A 65 -19.44 -3.23 14.31
CA LYS A 65 -19.75 -4.41 15.14
C LYS A 65 -20.59 -5.45 14.41
N THR A 66 -21.58 -5.00 13.63
CA THR A 66 -22.52 -5.90 12.94
C THR A 66 -22.01 -6.40 11.59
N ARG A 67 -20.94 -5.79 11.03
CA ARG A 67 -20.41 -6.06 9.69
C ARG A 67 -21.51 -6.18 8.62
N ASN A 68 -22.51 -5.30 8.72
CA ASN A 68 -23.70 -5.34 7.87
C ASN A 68 -23.46 -4.71 6.48
N ARG A 69 -24.50 -4.61 5.64
CA ARG A 69 -24.40 -3.97 4.32
C ARG A 69 -23.88 -2.52 4.39
N LEU A 70 -24.23 -1.77 5.43
CA LEU A 70 -23.73 -0.41 5.63
C LEU A 70 -22.22 -0.41 5.87
N TYR A 71 -21.69 -1.34 6.67
CA TYR A 71 -20.25 -1.51 6.85
C TYR A 71 -19.53 -1.76 5.53
N HIS A 72 -20.00 -2.72 4.74
CA HIS A 72 -19.39 -3.01 3.43
C HIS A 72 -19.51 -1.82 2.46
N TRP A 73 -20.62 -1.08 2.48
CA TRP A 73 -20.77 0.14 1.69
C TRP A 73 -19.79 1.23 2.13
N MET A 74 -19.62 1.46 3.43
CA MET A 74 -18.69 2.46 3.97
C MET A 74 -17.25 2.11 3.62
N VAL A 75 -16.82 0.86 3.82
CA VAL A 75 -15.47 0.40 3.45
C VAL A 75 -15.21 0.58 1.95
N ASN A 76 -16.20 0.28 1.12
CA ASN A 76 -16.11 0.48 -0.34
C ASN A 76 -16.10 1.96 -0.72
N ALA A 77 -16.84 2.82 -0.01
CA ALA A 77 -16.85 4.26 -0.25
C ALA A 77 -15.49 4.89 0.09
N LEU A 78 -14.90 4.52 1.24
CA LEU A 78 -13.54 4.91 1.62
C LEU A 78 -12.52 4.44 0.58
N GLY A 79 -12.63 3.18 0.14
CA GLY A 79 -11.78 2.59 -0.91
C GLY A 79 -11.89 3.21 -2.31
N LYS A 80 -12.75 4.21 -2.52
CA LYS A 80 -12.89 4.92 -3.81
C LYS A 80 -12.31 6.32 -3.79
N GLU A 81 -11.84 6.79 -2.63
CA GLU A 81 -11.27 8.11 -2.50
C GLU A 81 -9.93 8.21 -3.26
N VAL A 82 -9.82 9.22 -4.12
CA VAL A 82 -8.60 9.45 -4.91
C VAL A 82 -7.63 10.28 -4.09
N LEU A 83 -6.47 9.72 -3.77
CA LEU A 83 -5.43 10.41 -3.02
C LEU A 83 -4.81 11.56 -3.85
N PRO A 84 -4.52 12.72 -3.25
CA PRO A 84 -3.75 13.78 -3.90
C PRO A 84 -2.36 13.29 -4.33
N ALA A 85 -1.92 13.69 -5.53
CA ALA A 85 -0.63 13.26 -6.09
C ALA A 85 0.57 13.60 -5.19
N ALA A 86 0.56 14.77 -4.55
CA ALA A 86 1.62 15.18 -3.61
C ALA A 86 1.72 14.23 -2.40
N ARG A 87 0.59 13.69 -1.92
CA ARG A 87 0.59 12.73 -0.81
C ARG A 87 1.06 11.35 -1.25
N ALA A 88 0.76 10.94 -2.48
CA ALA A 88 1.32 9.72 -3.05
C ALA A 88 2.85 9.80 -3.15
N TYR A 89 3.38 10.98 -3.51
CA TYR A 89 4.82 11.23 -3.59
C TYR A 89 5.51 11.25 -2.21
N CYS A 90 4.88 11.87 -1.20
CA CYS A 90 5.46 12.02 0.14
C CYS A 90 5.00 10.94 1.14
N TYR A 91 4.42 9.83 0.68
CA TYR A 91 3.87 8.77 1.53
C TYR A 91 4.90 8.21 2.54
N ASP A 92 6.17 8.23 2.13
CA ASP A 92 7.32 7.67 2.82
C ASP A 92 7.89 8.54 3.95
N GLN A 93 7.54 9.83 3.99
CA GLN A 93 8.21 10.81 4.85
C GLN A 93 7.89 10.67 6.35
N GLY A 94 6.87 9.87 6.71
CA GLY A 94 6.36 9.79 8.10
C GLY A 94 6.27 8.40 8.73
N ILE A 95 6.27 7.33 7.94
CA ILE A 95 5.81 6.00 8.39
C ILE A 95 6.93 5.17 9.04
N CYS A 96 8.20 5.45 8.72
CA CYS A 96 9.34 4.64 9.18
C CYS A 96 10.06 5.20 10.43
N LYS A 97 9.34 5.82 11.38
CA LYS A 97 9.97 6.47 12.54
C LYS A 97 10.11 5.58 13.78
N GLU A 98 9.25 4.58 13.95
CA GLU A 98 9.34 3.67 15.09
C GLU A 98 9.91 2.33 14.63
N LYS A 99 11.21 2.14 14.87
CA LYS A 99 11.83 0.82 14.74
C LYS A 99 11.88 0.15 16.12
N PHE A 100 11.53 -1.13 16.14
CA PHE A 100 11.88 -2.14 17.16
C PHE A 100 11.02 -2.19 18.44
N THR A 101 10.13 -3.19 18.53
CA THR A 101 9.51 -3.62 19.79
C THR A 101 9.65 -5.12 20.08
N CYS A 102 10.09 -5.95 19.13
CA CYS A 102 10.20 -7.41 19.31
C CYS A 102 11.62 -7.96 19.08
N SER A 103 12.01 -8.98 19.87
CA SER A 103 13.30 -9.70 19.71
C SER A 103 13.45 -10.35 18.33
N ARG A 104 12.34 -10.72 17.68
CA ARG A 104 12.33 -11.22 16.30
C ARG A 104 12.82 -10.17 15.31
N ASP A 105 12.46 -8.91 15.52
CA ASP A 105 12.81 -7.80 14.63
C ASP A 105 14.31 -7.51 14.67
N ILE A 106 14.93 -7.67 15.85
CA ILE A 106 16.39 -7.52 16.03
C ILE A 106 17.13 -8.60 15.25
N TYR A 107 16.63 -9.85 15.32
CA TYR A 107 17.22 -10.97 14.60
C TYR A 107 17.11 -10.77 13.08
N VAL A 108 15.93 -10.38 12.58
CA VAL A 108 15.72 -10.09 11.17
C VAL A 108 16.60 -8.92 10.71
N ALA A 109 16.69 -7.84 11.51
CA ALA A 109 17.53 -6.70 11.18
C ALA A 109 19.00 -7.10 11.02
N ARG A 110 19.52 -7.97 11.89
CA ARG A 110 20.88 -8.51 11.76
C ARG A 110 21.05 -9.29 10.46
N LEU A 111 20.12 -10.20 10.14
CA LEU A 111 20.14 -10.97 8.90
C LEU A 111 20.11 -10.05 7.66
N MET A 112 19.29 -8.99 7.70
CA MET A 112 19.23 -7.98 6.64
C MET A 112 20.56 -7.23 6.49
N ASP A 113 21.20 -6.86 7.60
CA ASP A 113 22.49 -6.18 7.59
C ASP A 113 23.61 -7.08 7.04
N GLU A 114 23.61 -8.36 7.39
CA GLU A 114 24.55 -9.37 6.86
C GLU A 114 24.35 -9.58 5.36
N LEU A 115 23.11 -9.81 4.90
CA LEU A 115 22.78 -9.93 3.48
C LEU A 115 23.17 -8.66 2.70
N ALA A 116 22.83 -7.48 3.23
CA ALA A 116 23.17 -6.22 2.61
C ALA A 116 24.69 -5.99 2.54
N SER A 117 25.45 -6.45 3.54
CA SER A 117 26.92 -6.40 3.51
C SER A 117 27.49 -7.21 2.34
N ILE A 118 26.98 -8.42 2.11
CA ILE A 118 27.38 -9.26 0.98
C ILE A 118 27.03 -8.58 -0.34
N LEU A 119 25.80 -8.11 -0.47
CA LEU A 119 25.33 -7.44 -1.69
C LEU A 119 26.15 -6.19 -2.02
N ARG A 120 26.52 -5.38 -1.02
CA ARG A 120 27.37 -4.19 -1.23
C ARG A 120 28.76 -4.52 -1.76
N MET A 121 29.33 -5.68 -1.43
CA MET A 121 30.61 -6.13 -2.00
C MET A 121 30.55 -6.35 -3.51
N HIS A 122 29.36 -6.66 -4.02
CA HIS A 122 29.07 -6.86 -5.44
C HIS A 122 28.42 -5.62 -6.08
N ALA A 123 28.61 -4.43 -5.49
CA ALA A 123 28.11 -3.15 -5.97
C ALA A 123 26.57 -3.00 -6.03
N PHE A 124 25.81 -3.87 -5.36
CA PHE A 124 24.38 -3.65 -5.17
C PHE A 124 24.13 -2.50 -4.20
N VAL A 125 23.13 -1.68 -4.52
CA VAL A 125 22.70 -0.54 -3.71
C VAL A 125 21.36 -0.89 -3.07
N PRO A 126 21.20 -0.72 -1.74
CA PRO A 126 19.93 -0.99 -1.10
C PRO A 126 18.84 -0.05 -1.61
N LEU A 127 17.72 -0.61 -2.02
CA LEU A 127 16.53 0.12 -2.41
C LEU A 127 15.49 -0.03 -1.31
N ASN A 128 15.06 1.09 -0.72
CA ASN A 128 13.96 1.08 0.23
C ASN A 128 12.65 0.99 -0.55
N THR A 129 11.91 -0.10 -0.39
CA THR A 129 10.58 -0.28 -0.95
C THR A 129 9.53 -0.14 0.14
N HIS A 130 8.37 0.44 -0.18
CA HIS A 130 7.28 0.57 0.78
C HIS A 130 6.49 -0.74 0.86
N LEU A 131 6.26 -1.24 2.07
CA LEU A 131 5.38 -2.40 2.31
C LEU A 131 3.93 -2.12 1.94
N LEU A 132 3.54 -0.86 1.99
CA LEU A 132 2.22 -0.38 1.61
C LEU A 132 2.41 0.72 0.57
N VAL A 133 1.61 0.68 -0.48
CA VAL A 133 1.60 1.72 -1.52
C VAL A 133 0.26 2.43 -1.55
N PRO A 134 0.22 3.73 -1.83
CA PRO A 134 -1.03 4.44 -2.08
C PRO A 134 -1.84 3.73 -3.18
N GLN A 135 -3.14 3.57 -2.99
CA GLN A 135 -4.00 3.02 -4.03
C GLN A 135 -4.12 4.03 -5.18
N SER A 136 -3.27 3.87 -6.18
CA SER A 136 -3.23 4.69 -7.39
C SER A 136 -3.65 3.86 -8.61
N LYS A 137 -4.02 4.52 -9.71
CA LYS A 137 -4.30 3.83 -10.97
C LYS A 137 -3.10 3.00 -11.44
N ILE A 138 -1.89 3.54 -11.30
CA ILE A 138 -0.65 2.87 -11.67
C ILE A 138 -0.46 1.60 -10.83
N ALA A 139 -0.65 1.69 -9.51
CA ALA A 139 -0.54 0.54 -8.61
C ALA A 139 -1.60 -0.54 -8.87
N LEU A 140 -2.84 -0.14 -9.16
CA LEU A 140 -3.91 -1.06 -9.54
C LEU A 140 -3.64 -1.72 -10.90
N ASP A 141 -3.08 -0.98 -11.85
CA ASP A 141 -2.72 -1.49 -13.18
C ASP A 141 -1.59 -2.53 -13.10
N SER A 142 -0.60 -2.34 -12.22
CA SER A 142 0.45 -3.34 -11.96
C SER A 142 -0.09 -4.63 -11.33
N CYS A 143 -1.23 -4.57 -10.63
CA CYS A 143 -1.86 -5.74 -10.02
C CYS A 143 -2.87 -6.46 -10.93
N LYS A 144 -3.09 -6.01 -12.18
CA LYS A 144 -4.09 -6.62 -13.09
C LYS A 144 -3.79 -8.07 -13.47
N SER A 145 -2.51 -8.46 -13.45
CA SER A 145 -2.08 -9.84 -13.71
C SER A 145 -2.34 -10.79 -12.54
N MET A 146 -2.74 -10.27 -11.37
CA MET A 146 -2.98 -11.06 -10.16
C MET A 146 -4.39 -11.67 -10.16
N TYR A 147 -4.51 -12.89 -9.66
CA TYR A 147 -5.80 -13.61 -9.54
C TYR A 147 -6.74 -12.99 -8.50
N SER A 148 -6.19 -12.37 -7.46
CA SER A 148 -6.93 -11.77 -6.36
C SER A 148 -6.81 -10.24 -6.38
N LYS A 149 -7.83 -9.57 -5.85
CA LYS A 149 -7.75 -8.12 -5.62
C LYS A 149 -6.78 -7.88 -4.46
N PRO A 150 -5.88 -6.89 -4.58
CA PRO A 150 -4.95 -6.56 -3.51
C PRO A 150 -5.71 -6.13 -2.26
N ALA A 151 -5.20 -6.53 -1.09
CA ALA A 151 -5.74 -6.07 0.18
C ALA A 151 -5.61 -4.54 0.27
N ALA A 152 -6.72 -3.88 0.59
CA ALA A 152 -6.77 -2.44 0.79
C ALA A 152 -7.02 -2.14 2.27
N MET A 153 -6.29 -1.16 2.78
CA MET A 153 -6.31 -0.73 4.17
C MET A 153 -6.49 0.78 4.22
N VAL A 154 -7.21 1.26 5.24
CA VAL A 154 -7.35 2.69 5.50
C VAL A 154 -6.43 3.03 6.68
N ASP A 155 -5.52 3.97 6.48
CA ASP A 155 -4.62 4.42 7.54
C ASP A 155 -5.37 5.28 8.58
N PRO A 156 -4.76 5.60 9.74
CA PRO A 156 -5.39 6.44 10.76
C PRO A 156 -5.77 7.85 10.29
N HIS A 157 -5.24 8.31 9.16
CA HIS A 157 -5.53 9.62 8.57
C HIS A 157 -6.61 9.55 7.48
N GLY A 158 -7.19 8.36 7.23
CA GLY A 158 -8.26 8.14 6.26
C GLY A 158 -7.79 7.76 4.85
N TYR A 159 -6.50 7.57 4.62
CA TYR A 159 -5.97 7.28 3.28
C TYR A 159 -5.98 5.79 2.95
N VAL A 160 -6.32 5.48 1.70
CA VAL A 160 -6.35 4.10 1.21
C VAL A 160 -4.98 3.68 0.69
N THR A 161 -4.40 2.72 1.39
CA THR A 161 -3.15 2.05 1.03
C THR A 161 -3.44 0.59 0.65
N MET A 162 -2.57 0.00 -0.15
CA MET A 162 -2.68 -1.39 -0.58
C MET A 162 -1.34 -2.10 -0.49
N LEU A 163 -1.38 -3.43 -0.37
CA LEU A 163 -0.18 -4.26 -0.49
C LEU A 163 0.26 -4.30 -1.97
N PRO A 164 1.56 -4.14 -2.27
CA PRO A 164 2.07 -4.13 -3.63
C PRO A 164 2.05 -5.53 -4.28
N VAL A 165 2.15 -6.61 -3.50
CA VAL A 165 2.16 -7.99 -4.01
C VAL A 165 1.54 -8.96 -2.98
N GLN A 166 0.75 -9.91 -3.50
CA GLN A 166 0.21 -11.13 -2.88
C GLN A 166 -0.91 -11.05 -1.81
N ASP A 167 -1.80 -12.04 -2.00
CA ASP A 167 -2.80 -12.66 -1.14
C ASP A 167 -3.93 -11.85 -0.49
N VAL A 168 -5.07 -12.55 -0.38
CA VAL A 168 -6.38 -12.09 0.12
C VAL A 168 -6.34 -11.78 1.62
N HIS A 169 -5.22 -12.10 2.30
CA HIS A 169 -4.99 -11.86 3.72
C HIS A 169 -3.57 -11.32 3.93
N PRO A 170 -3.38 -10.26 4.74
CA PRO A 170 -2.04 -9.79 5.09
C PRO A 170 -1.26 -10.91 5.81
N SER A 171 -0.17 -11.36 5.21
CA SER A 171 0.88 -12.15 5.84
C SER A 171 2.17 -11.33 5.88
N GLU A 172 2.93 -11.48 6.95
CA GLU A 172 4.24 -10.86 7.07
C GLU A 172 5.29 -11.88 6.62
N GLU A 173 5.85 -11.65 5.44
CA GLU A 173 6.94 -12.43 4.88
C GLU A 173 8.13 -11.51 4.58
N TRP A 174 9.34 -11.97 4.93
CA TRP A 174 10.56 -11.23 4.67
C TRP A 174 11.16 -11.73 3.36
N GLU A 175 11.12 -10.88 2.33
CA GLU A 175 11.70 -11.16 1.03
C GLU A 175 12.93 -10.25 0.80
N CYS A 176 14.01 -10.84 0.31
CA CYS A 176 15.16 -10.11 -0.20
C CYS A 176 15.18 -10.27 -1.73
N SER A 177 14.65 -9.27 -2.44
CA SER A 177 14.66 -9.24 -3.90
C SER A 177 15.86 -8.42 -4.38
N VAL A 178 16.58 -8.95 -5.37
CA VAL A 178 17.74 -8.30 -5.98
C VAL A 178 17.51 -8.23 -7.47
N ASP A 179 17.76 -7.07 -8.06
CA ASP A 179 17.65 -6.85 -9.50
C ASP A 179 18.93 -6.17 -10.01
N CYS A 180 19.28 -6.47 -11.26
CA CYS A 180 20.44 -5.92 -11.94
C CYS A 180 20.01 -5.34 -13.29
N VAL A 181 20.37 -4.08 -13.53
CA VAL A 181 20.02 -3.37 -14.76
C VAL A 181 21.26 -3.19 -15.61
N GLY A 182 21.20 -3.61 -16.88
CA GLY A 182 22.28 -3.41 -17.82
C GLY A 182 21.84 -3.53 -19.28
N LEU A 183 22.81 -3.47 -20.19
CA LEU A 183 22.54 -3.63 -21.61
C LEU A 183 22.04 -5.05 -21.92
N ALA A 184 21.17 -5.20 -22.92
CA ALA A 184 20.66 -6.52 -23.32
C ALA A 184 21.78 -7.52 -23.64
N THR A 185 22.93 -7.04 -24.13
CA THR A 185 24.11 -7.85 -24.45
C THR A 185 24.83 -8.40 -23.22
N SER A 186 24.62 -7.84 -22.03
CA SER A 186 25.25 -8.30 -20.79
C SER A 186 24.35 -9.20 -19.94
N ALA A 187 23.16 -9.58 -20.44
CA ALA A 187 22.19 -10.34 -19.67
C ALA A 187 22.77 -11.65 -19.09
N SER A 188 23.56 -12.40 -19.88
CA SER A 188 24.20 -13.63 -19.41
C SER A 188 25.26 -13.39 -18.33
N THR A 189 26.03 -12.30 -18.46
CA THR A 189 27.03 -11.89 -17.46
C THR A 189 26.35 -11.48 -16.16
N LEU A 190 25.29 -10.66 -16.23
CA LEU A 190 24.52 -10.25 -15.06
C LEU A 190 23.89 -11.43 -14.32
N SER A 191 23.35 -12.41 -15.06
CA SER A 191 22.85 -13.66 -14.45
C SER A 191 23.96 -14.45 -13.76
N ALA A 192 25.17 -14.50 -14.35
CA ALA A 192 26.32 -15.17 -13.74
C ALA A 192 26.80 -14.45 -12.46
N ASP A 193 26.80 -13.12 -12.46
CA ASP A 193 27.12 -12.30 -11.30
C ASP A 193 26.12 -12.56 -10.16
N LEU A 194 24.82 -12.56 -10.47
CA LEU A 194 23.76 -12.91 -9.50
C LEU A 194 23.94 -14.31 -8.92
N LEU A 195 24.21 -15.31 -9.75
CA LEU A 195 24.46 -16.68 -9.27
C LEU A 195 25.71 -16.77 -8.39
N THR A 196 26.76 -16.00 -8.71
CA THR A 196 27.97 -15.92 -7.90
C THR A 196 27.65 -15.33 -6.52
N VAL A 197 26.92 -14.22 -6.46
CA VAL A 197 26.47 -13.60 -5.21
C VAL A 197 25.62 -14.57 -4.40
N VAL A 198 24.63 -15.22 -5.03
CA VAL A 198 23.73 -16.18 -4.39
C VAL A 198 24.50 -17.40 -3.87
N SER A 199 25.60 -17.79 -4.52
CA SER A 199 26.46 -18.87 -4.02
C SER A 199 27.29 -18.47 -2.79
N GLU A 200 27.66 -17.19 -2.67
CA GLU A 200 28.42 -16.67 -1.52
C GLU A 200 27.57 -16.48 -0.27
N ILE A 201 26.29 -16.12 -0.43
CA ILE A 201 25.34 -15.92 0.66
C ILE A 201 25.35 -17.11 1.63
N PRO A 202 25.20 -18.36 1.16
CA PRO A 202 25.33 -19.51 2.01
C PRO A 202 26.68 -19.53 2.72
N TYR A 203 27.84 -19.43 2.07
CA TYR A 203 29.13 -19.55 2.78
C TYR A 203 29.35 -18.52 3.90
N LYS A 204 28.79 -17.32 3.76
CA LYS A 204 28.94 -16.24 4.74
C LYS A 204 27.87 -16.26 5.85
N ILE A 205 26.69 -16.83 5.57
CA ILE A 205 25.54 -16.82 6.49
C ILE A 205 25.24 -18.23 7.07
N LEU A 206 25.60 -19.32 6.37
CA LEU A 206 25.24 -20.73 6.67
C LEU A 206 25.66 -21.34 8.00
N PRO A 207 26.68 -20.90 8.76
CA PRO A 207 27.03 -21.63 9.98
C PRO A 207 25.84 -21.79 10.95
N GLU A 208 24.82 -20.93 10.81
CA GLU A 208 23.66 -20.87 11.69
C GLU A 208 22.32 -21.27 11.02
N TYR A 209 22.25 -21.53 9.70
CA TYR A 209 20.96 -21.64 8.99
C TYR A 209 20.86 -22.79 7.97
N LYS A 210 19.64 -23.33 7.81
CA LYS A 210 19.30 -24.26 6.72
C LYS A 210 18.91 -23.46 5.47
N CYS A 211 19.75 -23.49 4.44
CA CYS A 211 19.47 -22.82 3.17
C CYS A 211 19.06 -23.85 2.09
N THR A 212 18.02 -23.54 1.32
CA THR A 212 17.64 -24.27 0.10
C THR A 212 17.70 -23.32 -1.07
N LEU A 213 18.56 -23.61 -2.04
CA LEU A 213 18.65 -22.85 -3.28
C LEU A 213 17.66 -23.43 -4.31
N SER A 214 16.71 -22.61 -4.74
CA SER A 214 15.76 -22.94 -5.81
C SER A 214 16.02 -22.03 -7.01
N ILE A 215 16.25 -22.61 -8.19
CA ILE A 215 16.57 -21.87 -9.41
C ILE A 215 15.48 -22.16 -10.46
N GLY A 216 14.78 -21.11 -10.89
CA GLY A 216 13.80 -21.16 -11.97
C GLY A 216 14.32 -20.46 -13.23
N HIS A 217 15.19 -21.12 -14.01
CA HIS A 217 15.75 -20.56 -15.25
C HIS A 217 15.32 -21.36 -16.47
N MET A 218 14.84 -20.68 -17.52
CA MET A 218 14.35 -21.34 -18.75
C MET A 218 15.43 -22.20 -19.41
N SER A 219 16.68 -21.75 -19.46
CA SER A 219 17.76 -22.57 -20.05
C SER A 219 18.07 -23.83 -19.23
N LEU A 220 17.76 -23.85 -17.92
CA LEU A 220 17.92 -25.06 -17.10
C LEU A 220 16.81 -26.07 -17.44
N ILE A 221 15.59 -25.58 -17.65
CA ILE A 221 14.46 -26.39 -18.14
C ILE A 221 14.78 -26.93 -19.53
N GLU A 222 15.25 -26.08 -20.46
CA GLU A 222 15.65 -26.50 -21.80
C GLU A 222 16.79 -27.54 -21.79
N ALA A 223 17.80 -27.35 -20.94
CA ALA A 223 18.88 -28.31 -20.76
C ALA A 223 18.37 -29.66 -20.22
N ALA A 224 17.44 -29.65 -19.26
CA ALA A 224 16.81 -30.86 -18.76
C ALA A 224 15.98 -31.57 -19.85
N LEU A 225 15.24 -30.83 -20.68
CA LEU A 225 14.49 -31.36 -21.82
C LEU A 225 15.43 -31.99 -22.87
N ILE A 226 16.57 -31.36 -23.14
CA ILE A 226 17.62 -31.91 -24.03
C ILE A 226 18.17 -33.21 -23.45
N HIS A 227 18.52 -33.21 -22.16
CA HIS A 227 19.08 -34.39 -21.49
C HIS A 227 18.09 -35.56 -21.49
N ALA A 228 16.80 -35.29 -21.32
CA ALA A 228 15.72 -36.27 -21.40
C ALA A 228 15.43 -36.78 -22.83
N GLY A 229 16.15 -36.28 -23.85
CA GLY A 229 16.00 -36.72 -25.25
C GLY A 229 14.74 -36.19 -25.95
N ILE A 230 14.12 -35.13 -25.42
CA ILE A 230 12.92 -34.54 -26.00
C ILE A 230 13.31 -33.72 -27.24
N LYS A 231 12.79 -34.11 -28.41
CA LYS A 231 13.00 -33.42 -29.68
C LYS A 231 12.44 -31.99 -29.64
N ASN A 232 13.10 -31.06 -30.33
CA ASN A 232 12.74 -29.63 -30.36
C ASN A 232 11.26 -29.36 -30.67
N GLU A 233 10.65 -30.12 -31.57
CA GLU A 233 9.24 -30.01 -31.94
C GLU A 233 8.28 -30.22 -30.76
N LYS A 234 8.66 -31.02 -29.77
CA LYS A 234 7.87 -31.26 -28.56
C LYS A 234 8.22 -30.28 -27.43
N LYS A 235 9.34 -29.58 -27.52
CA LYS A 235 9.75 -28.61 -26.49
C LYS A 235 8.82 -27.41 -26.46
N GLU A 236 8.44 -26.90 -27.63
CA GLU A 236 7.55 -25.74 -27.74
C GLU A 236 6.19 -26.03 -27.09
N ILE A 237 5.63 -27.21 -27.33
CA ILE A 237 4.37 -27.69 -26.71
C ILE A 237 4.50 -27.83 -25.18
N VAL A 238 5.65 -28.31 -24.68
CA VAL A 238 5.90 -28.43 -23.24
C VAL A 238 6.06 -27.05 -22.60
N LEU A 239 6.77 -26.13 -23.25
CA LEU A 239 6.93 -24.76 -22.75
C LEU A 239 5.61 -23.97 -22.76
N GLU A 240 4.80 -24.12 -23.81
CA GLU A 240 3.45 -23.54 -23.89
C GLU A 240 2.52 -24.09 -22.81
N SER A 241 2.56 -25.41 -22.54
CA SER A 241 1.74 -26.01 -21.47
C SER A 241 2.19 -25.61 -20.06
N MET A 242 3.48 -25.33 -19.86
CA MET A 242 3.99 -24.75 -18.60
C MET A 242 3.53 -23.28 -18.40
N GLN A 243 3.40 -22.52 -19.48
CA GLN A 243 2.95 -21.12 -19.45
C GLN A 243 1.43 -20.98 -19.26
N SER A 244 0.63 -21.91 -19.80
CA SER A 244 -0.84 -21.88 -19.67
C SER A 244 -1.36 -22.36 -18.31
N ARG A 245 -0.49 -22.90 -17.43
CA ARG A 245 -0.80 -23.34 -16.05
C ARG A 245 -2.07 -24.21 -15.91
N GLU A 246 -2.46 -24.97 -16.94
CA GLU A 246 -3.34 -26.13 -16.77
C GLU A 246 -2.53 -27.32 -16.22
N LEU A 247 -1.98 -27.19 -15.01
CA LEU A 247 -1.37 -28.30 -14.31
C LEU A 247 -2.42 -29.01 -13.45
N ASN A 248 -3.34 -29.71 -14.12
CA ASN A 248 -4.00 -30.87 -13.51
C ASN A 248 -2.97 -32.00 -13.46
N PHE A 249 -2.11 -32.03 -12.44
CA PHE A 249 -1.36 -33.23 -12.12
C PHE A 249 -2.31 -34.26 -11.50
N SER A 250 -2.99 -35.00 -12.37
CA SER A 250 -3.35 -36.38 -12.10
C SER A 250 -2.51 -37.22 -13.05
N ILE A 251 -1.47 -37.89 -12.55
CA ILE A 251 -0.90 -39.12 -13.12
C ILE A 251 -0.02 -39.74 -12.01
N PHE A 252 -0.56 -40.83 -11.46
CA PHE A 252 -0.06 -41.88 -10.52
C PHE A 252 0.48 -41.48 -9.15
#